data_AF-A0A524CAN6-F1
#
_entry.id   AF-A0A524CAN6-F1
#
_cell.length_a   1.000
_cell.length_b   1.000
_cell.length_c   1.000
_cell.angle_alpha   90.00
_cell.angle_beta   90.00
_cell.angle_gamma   90.00
#
_symmetry.space_group_name_H-M   'P 1'
#
loop_
_entity.id
_entity.type
_entity.pdbx_description
1 polymer ?
#
loop_
_entity_poly.entity_id
_entity_poly.type
_entity_poly.pdbx_seq_one_letter_code
_entity_poly.pdbx_strand_id
1 'polypeptide(L)'
;MVENEKVITAQEIRELFGLHSSFYKNLSSFLKKEAQNRNKKYQQKYSFWESIFRKFYGGDATHQLFLKQTYFSLVLKLFVLNRIQNKALEGLPFQEFDIYDWVELNPTLIYDFNEILADREFNGEDLFHELYQQVFIMITRHKIGEFYTFPKLANKMVQYFYEYGSKILDPSCGSGTFLVEIVKTIFKTNKPLSSKIKAIEKIYGFDVNPLAVLSTKTNLFLLIMNETSSHI
;
A
#
# COMPACT_ATOMS: atom_id res chain seq x y z
N MET A 1 30.62 7.87 11.25
CA MET A 1 29.32 8.47 10.86
C MET A 1 29.15 8.33 9.36
N VAL A 2 28.73 7.17 8.88
CA VAL A 2 28.12 6.97 7.55
C VAL A 2 27.43 5.60 7.64
N GLU A 3 26.11 5.55 7.43
CA GLU A 3 25.34 4.39 6.93
C GLU A 3 23.85 4.73 7.10
N ASN A 4 23.28 5.46 6.13
CA ASN A 4 21.82 5.65 6.05
C ASN A 4 21.34 5.70 4.59
N GLU A 5 22.16 5.30 3.61
CA GLU A 5 21.88 5.49 2.17
C GLU A 5 21.04 4.38 1.51
N LYS A 6 20.68 3.30 2.23
CA LYS A 6 19.96 2.17 1.61
C LYS A 6 18.46 2.14 1.88
N VAL A 7 17.96 2.80 2.91
CA VAL A 7 16.55 2.67 3.31
C VAL A 7 15.66 3.62 2.50
N ILE A 8 14.67 3.08 1.78
CA ILE A 8 13.69 3.89 1.06
C ILE A 8 12.66 4.52 2.01
N THR A 9 12.40 5.81 1.82
CA THR A 9 11.42 6.59 2.60
C THR A 9 10.11 6.81 1.83
N ALA A 10 9.04 7.19 2.55
CA ALA A 10 7.75 7.56 1.92
C ALA A 10 7.90 8.75 0.95
N GLN A 11 8.80 9.69 1.25
CA GLN A 11 9.12 10.81 0.37
C GLN A 11 9.78 10.34 -0.93
N GLU A 12 10.76 9.44 -0.86
CA GLU A 12 11.40 8.90 -2.06
C GLU A 12 10.41 8.07 -2.89
N ILE A 13 9.53 7.29 -2.26
CA ILE A 13 8.46 6.58 -2.96
C ILE A 13 7.55 7.57 -3.70
N ARG A 14 7.18 8.69 -3.08
CA ARG A 14 6.43 9.77 -3.74
C ARG A 14 7.22 10.38 -4.90
N GLU A 15 8.52 10.54 -4.79
CA GLU A 15 9.35 11.12 -5.87
C GLU A 15 9.50 10.16 -7.06
N LEU A 16 9.69 8.87 -6.78
CA LEU A 16 9.89 7.81 -7.77
C LEU A 16 8.58 7.37 -8.44
N PHE A 17 7.49 7.30 -7.69
CA PHE A 17 6.20 6.74 -8.13
C PHE A 17 5.02 7.74 -8.04
N GLY A 18 5.27 8.98 -7.63
CA GLY A 18 4.24 10.01 -7.58
C GLY A 18 3.81 10.51 -8.96
N LEU A 19 2.77 11.33 -8.98
CA LEU A 19 2.09 11.75 -10.22
C LEU A 19 2.96 12.59 -11.17
N HIS A 20 4.10 13.08 -10.69
CA HIS A 20 5.05 13.85 -11.48
C HIS A 20 6.23 13.01 -12.00
N SER A 21 6.35 11.76 -11.56
CA SER A 21 7.49 10.90 -11.90
C SER A 21 7.44 10.37 -13.33
N SER A 22 8.60 9.99 -13.86
CA SER A 22 8.71 9.31 -15.16
C SER A 22 7.96 7.98 -15.15
N PHE A 23 8.07 7.22 -14.06
CA PHE A 23 7.37 5.94 -13.90
C PHE A 23 5.85 6.12 -13.98
N TYR A 24 5.28 7.13 -13.30
CA TYR A 24 3.85 7.42 -13.42
C TYR A 24 3.45 7.78 -14.85
N LYS A 25 4.23 8.63 -15.54
CA LYS A 25 3.95 8.99 -16.95
C LYS A 25 3.91 7.76 -17.85
N ASN A 26 4.89 6.87 -17.72
CA ASN A 26 5.01 5.66 -18.53
C ASN A 26 3.85 4.69 -18.25
N LEU A 27 3.64 4.33 -16.99
CA LEU A 27 2.59 3.38 -16.61
C LEU A 27 1.19 3.94 -16.88
N SER A 28 0.92 5.22 -16.58
CA SER A 28 -0.39 5.81 -16.87
C SER A 28 -0.69 5.91 -18.38
N SER A 29 0.33 6.15 -19.22
CA SER A 29 0.20 6.09 -20.68
C SER A 29 -0.15 4.69 -21.17
N PHE A 30 0.56 3.67 -20.65
CA PHE A 30 0.25 2.26 -20.92
C PHE A 30 -1.18 1.91 -20.51
N LEU A 31 -1.62 2.25 -19.29
CA LEU A 31 -2.97 1.98 -18.83
C LEU A 31 -4.04 2.65 -19.71
N LYS A 32 -3.82 3.90 -20.12
CA LYS A 32 -4.76 4.60 -21.02
C LYS A 32 -4.88 3.90 -22.37
N LYS A 33 -3.76 3.45 -22.94
CA LYS A 33 -3.73 2.70 -24.20
C LYS A 33 -4.50 1.38 -24.07
N GLU A 34 -4.23 0.62 -23.01
CA GLU A 34 -4.91 -0.67 -22.75
C GLU A 34 -6.42 -0.50 -22.52
N ALA A 35 -6.84 0.58 -21.85
CA ALA A 35 -8.26 0.89 -21.66
C ALA A 35 -8.98 1.23 -22.98
N GLN A 36 -8.31 1.91 -23.92
CA GLN A 36 -8.89 2.31 -25.21
C GLN A 36 -9.06 1.16 -26.21
N ASN A 37 -8.31 0.06 -26.06
CA ASN A 37 -8.30 -1.09 -26.97
C ASN A 37 -9.55 -2.00 -26.87
N ARG A 38 -10.73 -1.44 -26.57
CA ARG A 38 -11.99 -2.19 -26.31
C ARG A 38 -11.82 -3.32 -25.29
N ASN A 39 -10.96 -3.11 -24.29
CA ASN A 39 -10.69 -4.10 -23.26
C ASN A 39 -11.96 -4.40 -22.45
N LYS A 40 -12.54 -5.59 -22.65
CA LYS A 40 -13.76 -6.01 -21.95
C LYS A 40 -13.56 -6.13 -20.44
N LYS A 41 -12.38 -6.60 -20.00
CA LYS A 41 -12.03 -6.75 -18.58
C LYS A 41 -11.96 -5.39 -17.90
N TYR A 42 -11.39 -4.38 -18.57
CA TYR A 42 -11.41 -2.98 -18.11
C TYR A 42 -12.84 -2.48 -17.88
N GLN A 43 -13.73 -2.64 -18.85
CA GLN A 43 -15.12 -2.16 -18.74
C GLN A 43 -15.88 -2.86 -17.60
N GLN A 44 -15.66 -4.16 -17.42
CA GLN A 44 -16.24 -4.94 -16.32
C GLN A 44 -15.73 -4.45 -14.96
N LYS A 45 -14.41 -4.34 -14.78
CA LYS A 45 -13.81 -3.88 -13.52
C LYS A 45 -14.16 -2.42 -13.22
N TYR A 46 -14.19 -1.54 -14.22
CA TYR A 46 -14.65 -0.16 -14.07
C TYR A 46 -16.11 -0.10 -13.60
N SER A 47 -17.01 -0.86 -14.23
CA SER A 47 -18.44 -0.86 -13.85
C SER A 47 -18.64 -1.38 -12.42
N PHE A 48 -17.91 -2.42 -12.04
CA PHE A 48 -17.92 -2.95 -10.68
C PHE A 48 -17.39 -1.91 -9.68
N TRP A 49 -16.23 -1.32 -9.96
CA TRP A 49 -15.64 -0.25 -9.15
C TRP A 49 -16.61 0.94 -9.02
N GLU A 50 -17.18 1.42 -10.12
CA GLU A 50 -18.12 2.54 -10.12
C GLU A 50 -19.34 2.25 -9.24
N SER A 51 -19.87 1.02 -9.28
CA SER A 51 -21.02 0.62 -8.44
C SER A 51 -20.75 0.73 -6.94
N ILE A 52 -19.49 0.55 -6.51
CA ILE A 52 -19.05 0.68 -5.12
C ILE A 52 -18.78 2.15 -4.81
N PHE A 53 -17.95 2.80 -5.64
CA PHE A 53 -17.34 4.08 -5.31
C PHE A 53 -18.18 5.30 -5.68
N ARG A 54 -19.18 5.17 -6.56
CA ARG A 54 -20.13 6.25 -6.88
C ARG A 54 -20.89 6.74 -5.64
N LYS A 55 -21.10 5.89 -4.64
CA LYS A 55 -21.72 6.29 -3.35
C LYS A 55 -20.84 7.25 -2.55
N PHE A 56 -19.52 7.11 -2.65
CA PHE A 56 -18.54 7.90 -1.89
C PHE A 56 -18.09 9.14 -2.65
N TYR A 57 -17.86 9.02 -3.96
CA TYR A 57 -17.33 10.11 -4.79
C TYR A 57 -18.41 10.85 -5.60
N GLY A 58 -19.63 10.33 -5.68
CA GLY A 58 -20.69 10.92 -6.50
C GLY A 58 -20.27 11.01 -7.98
N GLY A 59 -20.43 12.18 -8.59
CA GLY A 59 -20.05 12.45 -9.97
C GLY A 59 -18.54 12.38 -10.26
N ASP A 60 -17.70 12.37 -9.23
CA ASP A 60 -16.25 12.30 -9.38
C ASP A 60 -15.71 10.87 -9.58
N ALA A 61 -16.60 9.86 -9.52
CA ALA A 61 -16.30 8.47 -9.86
C ALA A 61 -16.09 8.28 -11.38
N THR A 62 -14.99 8.82 -11.89
CA THR A 62 -14.68 8.88 -13.32
C THR A 62 -13.72 7.77 -13.77
N HIS A 63 -13.67 7.49 -15.07
CA HIS A 63 -12.63 6.65 -15.68
C HIS A 63 -11.21 7.12 -15.33
N GLN A 64 -10.99 8.44 -15.25
CA GLN A 64 -9.69 9.00 -14.90
C GLN A 64 -9.30 8.66 -13.46
N LEU A 65 -10.26 8.73 -12.52
CA LEU A 65 -10.03 8.31 -11.14
C LEU A 65 -9.74 6.81 -11.05
N PHE A 66 -10.53 5.97 -11.73
CA PHE A 66 -10.30 4.53 -11.76
C PHE A 66 -8.90 4.17 -12.30
N LEU A 67 -8.42 4.87 -13.33
CA LEU A 67 -7.05 4.67 -13.85
C LEU A 67 -5.98 5.09 -12.84
N LYS A 68 -6.16 6.20 -12.12
CA LYS A 68 -5.23 6.63 -11.05
C LYS A 68 -5.18 5.62 -9.90
N GLN A 69 -6.34 5.09 -9.52
CA GLN A 69 -6.44 4.06 -8.47
C GLN A 69 -5.87 2.72 -8.92
N THR A 70 -6.09 2.34 -10.19
CA THR A 70 -5.42 1.18 -10.80
C THR A 70 -3.90 1.35 -10.75
N TYR A 71 -3.39 2.52 -11.13
CA TYR A 71 -1.96 2.83 -11.04
C TYR A 71 -1.42 2.58 -9.62
N PHE A 72 -2.07 3.16 -8.61
CA PHE A 72 -1.66 2.98 -7.21
C PHE A 72 -1.67 1.51 -6.79
N SER A 73 -2.76 0.79 -7.13
CA SER A 73 -2.87 -0.65 -6.89
C SER A 73 -1.74 -1.44 -7.55
N LEU A 74 -1.35 -1.12 -8.78
CA LEU A 74 -0.28 -1.82 -9.48
C LEU A 74 1.08 -1.53 -8.86
N VAL A 75 1.34 -0.30 -8.41
CA VAL A 75 2.57 0.03 -7.67
C VAL A 75 2.67 -0.83 -6.41
N LEU A 76 1.60 -0.91 -5.61
CA LEU A 76 1.57 -1.80 -4.43
C LEU A 76 1.80 -3.27 -4.80
N LYS A 77 1.18 -3.74 -5.90
CA LYS A 77 1.38 -5.12 -6.42
C LYS A 77 2.84 -5.38 -6.78
N LEU A 78 3.50 -4.41 -7.42
CA LEU A 78 4.92 -4.51 -7.78
C LEU A 78 5.82 -4.60 -6.54
N PHE A 79 5.56 -3.83 -5.48
CA PHE A 79 6.28 -3.98 -4.21
C PHE A 79 6.10 -5.37 -3.59
N VAL A 80 4.88 -5.90 -3.58
CA VAL A 80 4.63 -7.27 -3.07
C VAL A 80 5.36 -8.31 -3.91
N LEU A 81 5.25 -8.22 -5.25
CA LEU A 81 5.90 -9.14 -6.18
C LEU A 81 7.43 -9.11 -6.04
N ASN A 82 8.02 -7.91 -5.96
CA ASN A 82 9.45 -7.75 -5.70
C ASN A 82 9.85 -8.47 -4.40
N ARG A 83 9.09 -8.28 -3.31
CA ARG A 83 9.41 -8.90 -2.01
C ARG A 83 9.32 -10.43 -2.03
N ILE A 84 8.38 -11.01 -2.77
CA ILE A 84 8.26 -12.47 -2.92
C ILE A 84 9.05 -13.04 -4.09
N GLN A 85 9.95 -12.25 -4.70
CA GLN A 85 10.79 -12.66 -5.84
C GLN A 85 9.95 -13.15 -7.03
N ASN A 86 8.86 -12.43 -7.34
CA ASN A 86 7.93 -12.71 -8.43
C ASN A 86 7.24 -14.08 -8.36
N LYS A 87 7.15 -14.70 -7.18
CA LYS A 87 6.30 -15.87 -6.94
C LYS A 87 4.81 -15.52 -7.05
N ALA A 88 3.96 -16.54 -7.16
CA ALA A 88 2.51 -16.37 -7.20
C ALA A 88 1.97 -15.70 -5.92
N LEU A 89 0.97 -14.83 -6.08
CA LEU A 89 0.26 -14.20 -4.96
C LEU A 89 -0.77 -15.13 -4.28
N GLU A 90 -0.96 -16.34 -4.81
CA GLU A 90 -1.92 -17.31 -4.29
C GLU A 90 -1.68 -17.61 -2.82
N GLY A 91 -2.74 -17.54 -2.01
CA GLY A 91 -2.68 -17.74 -0.56
C GLY A 91 -2.29 -16.49 0.25
N LEU A 92 -1.92 -15.37 -0.39
CA LEU A 92 -1.67 -14.11 0.31
C LEU A 92 -2.96 -13.29 0.48
N PRO A 93 -3.10 -12.49 1.54
CA PRO A 93 -4.36 -11.84 1.92
C PRO A 93 -4.67 -10.56 1.10
N PHE A 94 -4.36 -10.52 -0.19
CA PHE A 94 -4.50 -9.31 -1.05
C PHE A 94 -5.68 -9.37 -2.03
N GLN A 95 -6.86 -9.80 -1.56
CA GLN A 95 -8.08 -9.88 -2.37
C GLN A 95 -8.47 -8.53 -3.02
N GLU A 96 -8.12 -7.40 -2.41
CA GLU A 96 -8.46 -6.07 -2.89
C GLU A 96 -7.81 -5.74 -4.25
N PHE A 97 -6.73 -6.44 -4.63
CA PHE A 97 -6.15 -6.32 -5.97
C PHE A 97 -7.16 -6.67 -7.07
N ASP A 98 -8.12 -7.56 -6.81
CA ASP A 98 -9.09 -8.02 -7.82
C ASP A 98 -9.94 -6.85 -8.37
N ILE A 99 -10.19 -5.81 -7.58
CA ILE A 99 -10.94 -4.62 -8.02
C ILE A 99 -10.24 -3.94 -9.22
N TYR A 100 -8.90 -3.98 -9.25
CA TYR A 100 -8.06 -3.27 -10.21
C TYR A 100 -7.34 -4.21 -11.19
N ASP A 101 -7.52 -5.52 -11.06
CA ASP A 101 -6.87 -6.52 -11.90
C ASP A 101 -7.56 -6.65 -13.26
N TRP A 102 -7.31 -5.71 -14.17
CA TRP A 102 -7.82 -5.73 -15.54
C TRP A 102 -6.73 -5.69 -16.62
N VAL A 103 -5.48 -5.49 -16.21
CA VAL A 103 -4.32 -5.35 -17.08
C VAL A 103 -3.21 -6.28 -16.62
N GLU A 104 -2.50 -6.88 -17.58
CA GLU A 104 -1.32 -7.69 -17.30
C GLU A 104 -0.09 -6.79 -17.21
N LEU A 105 0.71 -7.00 -16.16
CA LEU A 105 2.00 -6.32 -16.01
C LEU A 105 2.95 -6.90 -17.07
N ASN A 106 3.47 -6.04 -17.95
CA ASN A 106 4.46 -6.50 -18.91
C ASN A 106 5.85 -6.68 -18.23
N PRO A 107 6.72 -7.56 -18.74
CA PRO A 107 8.03 -7.80 -18.14
C PRO A 107 8.93 -6.56 -18.07
N THR A 108 8.82 -5.64 -19.04
CA THR A 108 9.62 -4.40 -19.09
C THR A 108 9.31 -3.49 -17.90
N LEU A 109 8.05 -3.34 -17.53
CA LEU A 109 7.62 -2.52 -16.39
C LEU A 109 8.10 -3.13 -15.07
N ILE A 110 8.07 -4.45 -14.95
CA ILE A 110 8.60 -5.16 -13.78
C ILE A 110 10.11 -4.94 -13.68
N TYR A 111 10.82 -5.02 -14.81
CA TYR A 111 12.25 -4.74 -14.89
C TYR A 111 12.55 -3.28 -14.47
N ASP A 112 11.90 -2.30 -15.09
CA ASP A 112 12.07 -0.87 -14.76
C ASP A 112 11.80 -0.59 -13.28
N PHE A 113 10.77 -1.22 -12.71
CA PHE A 113 10.45 -1.10 -11.29
C PHE A 113 11.57 -1.69 -10.40
N ASN A 114 12.06 -2.88 -10.73
CA ASN A 114 13.12 -3.53 -9.96
C ASN A 114 14.44 -2.77 -10.05
N GLU A 115 14.77 -2.18 -11.19
CA GLU A 115 15.95 -1.32 -11.35
C GLU A 115 15.84 -0.04 -10.49
N ILE A 116 14.66 0.58 -10.42
CA ILE A 116 14.42 1.75 -9.55
C ILE A 116 14.65 1.41 -8.07
N LEU A 117 14.27 0.20 -7.67
CA LEU A 117 14.39 -0.28 -6.30
C LEU A 117 15.69 -1.04 -6.01
N ALA A 118 16.57 -1.20 -7.00
CA ALA A 118 17.83 -1.90 -6.81
C ALA A 118 18.61 -1.28 -5.63
N ASP A 119 19.16 -2.13 -4.78
CA ASP A 119 19.94 -1.77 -3.59
C ASP A 119 19.20 -0.98 -2.49
N ARG A 120 17.86 -0.93 -2.53
CA ARG A 120 17.05 -0.28 -1.49
C ARG A 120 16.45 -1.28 -0.49
N GLU A 121 16.57 -0.94 0.79
CA GLU A 121 15.97 -1.63 1.93
C GLU A 121 14.69 -0.93 2.39
N PHE A 122 13.80 -1.67 3.05
CA PHE A 122 12.53 -1.15 3.55
C PHE A 122 12.59 -0.98 5.07
N ASN A 123 12.31 0.22 5.60
CA ASN A 123 12.31 0.47 7.05
C ASN A 123 11.01 0.09 7.79
N GLY A 124 10.07 -0.55 7.09
CA GLY A 124 8.80 -0.98 7.68
C GLY A 124 7.99 0.18 8.29
N GLU A 125 8.18 1.41 7.83
CA GLU A 125 7.26 2.53 8.09
C GLU A 125 6.04 2.44 7.18
N ASP A 126 5.09 3.36 7.36
CA ASP A 126 4.04 3.56 6.36
C ASP A 126 4.67 4.18 5.11
N LEU A 127 4.99 3.36 4.13
CA LEU A 127 5.75 3.75 2.95
C LEU A 127 4.89 4.46 1.90
N PHE A 128 3.57 4.25 1.94
CA PHE A 128 2.68 4.61 0.85
C PHE A 128 1.79 5.80 1.17
N HIS A 129 1.82 6.35 2.40
CA HIS A 129 0.93 7.43 2.77
C HIS A 129 1.01 8.66 1.86
N GLU A 130 2.21 9.06 1.43
CA GLU A 130 2.36 10.25 0.59
C GLU A 130 1.84 10.01 -0.82
N LEU A 131 2.08 8.79 -1.34
CA LEU A 131 1.58 8.39 -2.65
C LEU A 131 0.05 8.24 -2.63
N TYR A 132 -0.50 7.60 -1.59
CA TYR A 132 -1.94 7.50 -1.35
C TYR A 132 -2.56 8.90 -1.32
N GLN A 133 -1.97 9.82 -0.56
CA GLN A 133 -2.42 11.20 -0.49
C GLN A 133 -2.43 11.87 -1.87
N GLN A 134 -1.38 11.74 -2.69
CA GLN A 134 -1.39 12.31 -4.04
C GLN A 134 -2.50 11.75 -4.94
N VAL A 135 -2.81 10.46 -4.81
CA VAL A 135 -3.84 9.79 -5.61
C VAL A 135 -5.25 10.16 -5.13
N PHE A 136 -5.47 10.29 -3.82
CA PHE A 136 -6.79 10.48 -3.20
C PHE A 136 -7.16 11.93 -2.87
N ILE A 137 -6.23 12.74 -2.34
CA ILE A 137 -6.51 14.11 -1.84
C ILE A 137 -6.99 15.05 -2.94
N MET A 138 -6.69 14.78 -4.23
CA MET A 138 -7.17 15.65 -5.31
C MET A 138 -8.68 15.67 -5.52
N ILE A 139 -9.44 14.71 -4.99
CA ILE A 139 -10.89 14.61 -5.26
C ILE A 139 -11.73 14.81 -3.99
N THR A 140 -11.16 14.54 -2.81
CA THR A 140 -11.94 14.39 -1.56
C THR A 140 -11.66 15.45 -0.48
N ARG A 141 -10.78 16.44 -0.72
CA ARG A 141 -10.30 17.43 0.27
C ARG A 141 -11.38 18.11 1.12
N HIS A 142 -12.59 18.26 0.60
CA HIS A 142 -13.67 18.95 1.31
C HIS A 142 -14.73 18.01 1.93
N LYS A 143 -14.64 16.68 1.74
CA LYS A 143 -15.77 15.78 2.04
C LYS A 143 -15.51 14.62 3.02
N ILE A 144 -14.27 14.14 3.20
CA ILE A 144 -14.04 12.84 3.90
C ILE A 144 -13.17 12.93 5.16
N GLY A 145 -12.50 14.07 5.43
CA GLY A 145 -11.72 14.23 6.66
C GLY A 145 -10.50 13.30 6.76
N GLU A 146 -9.98 12.83 5.62
CA GLU A 146 -8.73 12.05 5.53
C GLU A 146 -7.52 12.94 5.88
N PHE A 147 -7.26 13.12 7.17
CA PHE A 147 -6.05 13.74 7.67
C PHE A 147 -5.05 12.65 8.05
N TYR A 148 -3.87 12.69 7.43
CA TYR A 148 -2.84 11.72 7.70
C TYR A 148 -2.24 11.91 9.10
N THR A 149 -2.13 10.82 9.86
CA THR A 149 -1.52 10.85 11.20
C THR A 149 0.00 10.88 11.06
N PHE A 150 0.65 11.89 11.66
CA PHE A 150 2.10 11.97 11.64
C PHE A 150 2.75 10.75 12.33
N PRO A 151 3.68 10.00 11.68
CA PRO A 151 4.18 8.74 12.22
C PRO A 151 4.79 8.85 13.63
N LYS A 152 5.47 9.96 13.94
CA LYS A 152 6.02 10.16 15.29
C LYS A 152 4.94 10.32 16.36
N LEU A 153 3.77 10.85 16.01
CA LEU A 153 2.64 10.93 16.93
C LEU A 153 2.02 9.54 17.15
N ALA A 154 1.79 8.79 16.06
CA ALA A 154 1.31 7.42 16.14
C ALA A 154 2.23 6.54 16.99
N ASN A 155 3.55 6.63 16.77
CA ASN A 155 4.54 5.92 17.58
C ASN A 155 4.41 6.25 19.07
N LYS A 156 4.35 7.54 19.44
CA LYS A 156 4.19 7.95 20.85
C LYS A 156 2.90 7.42 21.48
N MET A 157 1.78 7.46 20.75
CA MET A 157 0.49 6.95 21.23
C MET A 157 0.54 5.43 21.44
N VAL A 158 1.11 4.69 20.48
CA VAL A 158 1.29 3.24 20.60
C VAL A 158 2.19 2.88 21.78
N GLN A 159 3.32 3.57 21.96
CA GLN A 159 4.21 3.32 23.11
C GLN A 159 3.53 3.57 24.45
N TYR A 160 2.53 4.46 24.50
CA TYR A 160 1.79 4.76 25.73
C TYR A 160 0.65 3.78 26.01
N PHE A 161 -0.08 3.34 24.98
CA PHE A 161 -1.33 2.58 25.14
C PHE A 161 -1.21 1.09 24.82
N TYR A 162 -0.33 0.69 23.90
CA TYR A 162 -0.27 -0.69 23.46
C TYR A 162 0.44 -1.58 24.48
N GLU A 163 -0.26 -2.61 24.95
CA GLU A 163 0.30 -3.68 25.75
C GLU A 163 0.53 -4.94 24.91
N TYR A 164 1.67 -5.59 25.09
CA TYR A 164 2.04 -6.76 24.28
C TYR A 164 0.98 -7.87 24.36
N GLY A 165 0.47 -8.28 23.20
CA GLY A 165 -0.50 -9.37 23.09
C GLY A 165 -1.96 -8.96 23.35
N SER A 166 -2.23 -7.67 23.58
CA SER A 166 -3.58 -7.12 23.63
C SER A 166 -4.28 -7.16 22.28
N LYS A 167 -5.62 -7.30 22.32
CA LYS A 167 -6.46 -7.27 21.13
C LYS A 167 -6.79 -5.81 20.79
N ILE A 168 -6.44 -5.36 19.59
CA ILE A 168 -6.56 -3.96 19.18
C ILE A 168 -7.36 -3.86 17.89
N LEU A 169 -8.16 -2.80 17.77
CA LEU A 169 -8.86 -2.45 16.55
C LEU A 169 -8.59 -0.98 16.21
N ASP A 170 -8.15 -0.73 14.98
CA ASP A 170 -8.22 0.59 14.33
C ASP A 170 -9.41 0.60 13.35
N PRO A 171 -10.52 1.30 13.66
CA PRO A 171 -11.74 1.24 12.85
C PRO A 171 -11.69 2.09 11.57
N SER A 172 -10.63 2.89 11.39
CA SER A 172 -10.41 3.76 10.22
C SER A 172 -8.91 3.84 9.91
N CYS A 173 -8.32 2.68 9.59
CA CYS A 173 -6.87 2.52 9.63
C CYS A 173 -6.12 3.23 8.51
N GLY A 174 -6.79 3.71 7.46
CA GLY A 174 -6.15 4.42 6.36
C GLY A 174 -5.06 3.56 5.71
N SER A 175 -3.88 4.15 5.51
CA SER A 175 -2.67 3.43 5.02
C SER A 175 -1.96 2.59 6.09
N GLY A 176 -2.47 2.58 7.33
CA GLY A 176 -2.09 1.62 8.36
C GLY A 176 -1.08 2.12 9.38
N THR A 177 -0.87 3.42 9.51
CA THR A 177 0.19 4.02 10.34
C THR A 177 0.20 3.49 11.79
N PHE A 178 -0.96 3.44 12.46
CA PHE A 178 -1.04 2.89 13.83
C PHE A 178 -0.72 1.40 13.87
N LEU A 179 -1.27 0.63 12.93
CA LEU A 179 -1.06 -0.82 12.88
C LEU A 179 0.40 -1.18 12.63
N VAL A 180 1.06 -0.45 11.72
CA VAL A 180 2.50 -0.55 11.46
C VAL A 180 3.31 -0.29 12.74
N GLU A 181 2.99 0.78 13.47
CA GLU A 181 3.71 1.11 14.72
C GLU A 181 3.47 0.08 15.84
N ILE A 182 2.28 -0.52 15.93
CA ILE A 182 2.00 -1.63 16.85
C ILE A 182 2.87 -2.84 16.48
N VAL A 183 2.90 -3.24 15.21
CA VAL A 183 3.69 -4.39 14.74
C VAL A 183 5.18 -4.17 14.97
N LYS A 184 5.71 -2.96 14.70
CA LYS A 184 7.10 -2.58 15.06
C LYS A 184 7.35 -2.73 16.55
N THR A 185 6.41 -2.30 17.40
CA THR A 185 6.51 -2.43 18.86
C THR A 185 6.56 -3.90 19.29
N ILE A 186 5.79 -4.78 18.65
CA ILE A 186 5.85 -6.24 18.88
C ILE A 186 7.23 -6.80 18.49
N PHE A 187 7.75 -6.44 17.31
CA PHE A 187 9.05 -6.96 16.84
C PHE A 187 10.23 -6.49 17.67
N LYS A 188 10.16 -5.30 18.29
CA LYS A 188 11.17 -4.81 19.25
C LYS A 188 11.26 -5.60 20.56
N THR A 189 10.28 -6.44 20.87
CA THR A 189 10.33 -7.27 22.09
C THR A 189 11.33 -8.42 21.97
N ASN A 190 11.90 -8.87 23.10
CA ASN A 190 12.75 -10.06 23.17
C ASN A 190 11.94 -11.38 23.26
N LYS A 191 10.79 -11.44 22.58
CA LYS A 191 9.90 -12.62 22.58
C LYS A 191 10.20 -13.52 21.36
N PRO A 192 9.97 -14.84 21.44
CA PRO A 192 10.13 -15.73 20.30
C PRO A 192 9.25 -15.32 19.11
N LEU A 193 9.71 -15.56 17.89
CA LEU A 193 8.98 -15.22 16.66
C LEU A 193 7.54 -15.76 16.68
N SER A 194 7.35 -17.02 17.09
CA SER A 194 6.02 -17.63 17.20
C SER A 194 5.07 -16.87 18.14
N SER A 195 5.58 -16.26 19.21
CA SER A 195 4.79 -15.43 20.12
C SER A 195 4.48 -14.05 19.51
N LYS A 196 5.45 -13.47 18.78
CA LYS A 196 5.26 -12.22 18.04
C LYS A 196 4.16 -12.36 16.98
N ILE A 197 4.18 -13.43 16.18
CA ILE A 197 3.13 -13.71 15.19
C ILE A 197 1.75 -13.84 15.84
N LYS A 198 1.63 -14.60 16.94
CA LYS A 198 0.37 -14.70 17.71
C LYS A 198 -0.12 -13.36 18.26
N ALA A 199 0.76 -12.42 18.56
CA ALA A 199 0.38 -11.08 18.99
C ALA A 199 -0.13 -10.25 17.80
N ILE A 200 0.50 -10.37 16.62
CA ILE A 200 0.09 -9.70 15.38
C ILE A 200 -1.29 -10.16 14.92
N GLU A 201 -1.62 -11.44 15.05
CA GLU A 201 -2.94 -12.01 14.71
C GLU A 201 -4.11 -11.42 15.51
N LYS A 202 -3.84 -10.68 16.60
CA LYS A 202 -4.84 -10.00 17.43
C LYS A 202 -5.05 -8.53 17.06
N ILE A 203 -4.38 -8.05 16.01
CA ILE A 203 -4.49 -6.68 15.52
C ILE A 203 -5.47 -6.65 14.36
N TYR A 204 -6.45 -5.76 14.45
CA TYR A 204 -7.49 -5.60 13.44
C TYR A 204 -7.50 -4.16 12.91
N GLY A 205 -7.77 -4.02 11.62
CA GLY A 205 -7.93 -2.74 10.95
C GLY A 205 -9.14 -2.78 10.03
N PHE A 206 -9.95 -1.74 10.05
CA PHE A 206 -11.01 -1.53 9.06
C PHE A 206 -10.81 -0.20 8.36
N ASP A 207 -11.14 -0.17 7.08
CA ASP A 207 -11.29 1.07 6.33
C ASP A 207 -12.37 0.87 5.26
N VAL A 208 -13.12 1.94 4.98
CA VAL A 208 -14.17 1.94 3.96
C VAL A 208 -13.59 1.94 2.54
N ASN A 209 -12.34 2.37 2.39
CA ASN A 209 -11.64 2.43 1.12
C ASN A 209 -10.76 1.18 0.93
N PRO A 210 -11.10 0.27 -0.01
CA PRO A 210 -10.29 -0.88 -0.36
C PRO A 210 -8.82 -0.58 -0.67
N LEU A 211 -8.48 0.61 -1.20
CA LEU A 211 -7.08 0.96 -1.45
C LEU A 211 -6.32 1.36 -0.18
N ALA A 212 -7.01 1.91 0.82
CA ALA A 212 -6.43 2.14 2.13
C ALA A 212 -6.12 0.79 2.81
N VAL A 213 -7.09 -0.15 2.77
CA VAL A 213 -6.88 -1.53 3.24
C VAL A 213 -5.73 -2.20 2.51
N LEU A 214 -5.67 -2.08 1.18
CA LEU A 214 -4.58 -2.64 0.38
C LEU A 214 -3.22 -2.05 0.76
N SER A 215 -3.13 -0.72 0.92
CA SER A 215 -1.92 -0.03 1.38
C SER A 215 -1.48 -0.51 2.77
N THR A 216 -2.41 -0.62 3.71
CA THR A 216 -2.17 -1.16 5.06
C THR A 216 -1.58 -2.56 4.98
N LYS A 217 -2.22 -3.45 4.21
CA LYS A 217 -1.75 -4.84 4.05
C LYS A 217 -0.36 -4.89 3.42
N THR A 218 -0.09 -4.06 2.42
CA THR A 218 1.24 -4.01 1.78
C THR A 218 2.30 -3.53 2.76
N ASN A 219 2.05 -2.46 3.50
CA ASN A 219 2.95 -1.97 4.55
C ASN A 219 3.26 -3.07 5.58
N LEU A 220 2.23 -3.71 6.14
CA LEU A 220 2.39 -4.78 7.12
C LEU A 220 3.12 -5.99 6.55
N PHE A 221 2.80 -6.39 5.31
CA PHE A 221 3.46 -7.51 4.65
C PHE A 221 4.95 -7.26 4.45
N LEU A 222 5.33 -6.07 3.94
CA LEU A 222 6.73 -5.71 3.76
C LEU A 222 7.49 -5.68 5.10
N LEU A 223 6.89 -5.07 6.13
CA LEU A 223 7.46 -5.02 7.48
C LEU A 223 7.66 -6.43 8.05
N ILE A 224 6.62 -7.26 8.07
CA ILE A 224 6.69 -8.61 8.64
C ILE A 224 7.73 -9.44 7.89
N MET A 225 7.70 -9.41 6.55
CA MET A 225 8.69 -10.13 5.75
C MET A 225 10.11 -9.66 6.03
N ASN A 226 10.34 -8.36 6.24
CA ASN A 226 11.65 -7.82 6.58
C ASN A 226 12.15 -8.37 7.93
N GLU A 227 11.29 -8.35 8.94
CA GLU A 227 11.58 -8.81 10.30
C GLU A 227 11.68 -10.33 10.43
N THR A 228 11.05 -11.12 9.54
CA THR A 228 11.16 -12.59 9.58
C THR A 228 12.30 -13.14 8.73
N SER A 229 12.65 -12.46 7.63
CA SER A 229 13.78 -12.90 6.78
C SER A 229 15.14 -12.65 7.42
N SER A 230 15.23 -11.74 8.40
CA SER A 230 16.44 -11.51 9.21
C SER A 230 16.66 -12.57 10.31
N HIS A 231 15.74 -13.54 10.45
CA HIS A 231 15.79 -14.62 11.43
C HIS A 231 15.92 -16.02 10.81
N ILE A 232 16.20 -16.10 9.51
CA ILE A 232 16.55 -17.33 8.77
C ILE A 232 18.01 -17.23 8.37
#